data_AF-A0A970DRK2-F1
#
_entry.id   AF-A0A970DRK2-F1
#
_cell.length_a   1.000
_cell.length_b   1.000
_cell.length_c   1.000
_cell.angle_alpha   90.00
_cell.angle_beta   90.00
_cell.angle_gamma   90.00
#
_symmetry.space_group_name_H-M   'P 1'
#
loop_
_entity.id
_entity.type
_entity.pdbx_description
1 polymer ?
#
loop_
_entity_poly.entity_id
_entity_poly.type
_entity_poly.pdbx_seq_one_letter_code
_entity_poly.pdbx_strand_id
1 'polypeptide(L)'
;MSSKKKKSRSNPYDRFKIFYGIPHCHTSISTGRGTVKEAMEHALKNNLDYLIITDHSLYLNKNYKKEKSYWQFQKEQANKFMKKHKKFLSLIGFEYKLHS
;
A
#
# COMPACT_ATOMS: atom_id res chain seq x y z
N MET A 1 -34.06 -6.44 46.26
CA MET A 1 -33.55 -7.04 45.01
C MET A 1 -32.48 -6.11 44.44
N SER A 2 -31.20 -6.50 44.51
CA SER A 2 -30.10 -5.68 43.99
C SER A 2 -29.93 -5.92 42.49
N SER A 3 -30.25 -4.91 41.68
CA SER A 3 -30.05 -4.97 40.23
C SER A 3 -28.55 -4.87 39.93
N LYS A 4 -27.93 -6.00 39.55
CA LYS A 4 -26.57 -6.02 39.01
C LYS A 4 -26.56 -5.16 37.73
N LYS A 5 -26.05 -3.94 37.82
CA LYS A 5 -25.73 -3.10 36.65
C LYS A 5 -24.86 -3.92 35.70
N LYS A 6 -25.39 -4.27 34.52
CA LYS A 6 -24.58 -4.83 33.41
C LYS A 6 -23.48 -3.81 33.11
N LYS A 7 -22.22 -4.13 33.42
CA LYS A 7 -21.08 -3.38 32.90
C LYS A 7 -21.22 -3.35 31.38
N SER A 8 -21.35 -2.16 30.78
CA SER A 8 -21.21 -2.04 29.33
C SER A 8 -19.81 -2.53 29.00
N ARG A 9 -19.73 -3.67 28.30
CA ARG A 9 -18.47 -4.12 27.73
C ARG A 9 -18.24 -3.27 26.50
N SER A 10 -17.70 -2.07 26.68
CA SER A 10 -17.16 -1.32 25.56
C SER A 10 -16.05 -2.15 24.94
N ASN A 11 -16.12 -2.39 23.64
CA ASN A 11 -15.04 -3.07 22.95
C ASN A 11 -13.87 -2.08 22.89
N PRO A 12 -12.68 -2.41 23.43
CA PRO A 12 -11.55 -1.49 23.45
C PRO A 12 -11.10 -1.06 22.04
N TYR A 13 -11.58 -1.75 21.01
CA TYR A 13 -11.27 -1.46 19.62
C TYR A 13 -12.21 -0.45 18.94
N ASP A 14 -13.35 -0.09 19.55
CA ASP A 14 -14.35 0.81 18.94
C ASP A 14 -13.80 2.22 18.62
N ARG A 15 -12.71 2.62 19.30
CA ARG A 15 -12.02 3.90 19.08
C ARG A 15 -11.07 3.90 17.88
N PHE A 16 -10.73 2.73 17.34
CA PHE A 16 -9.77 2.62 16.25
C PHE A 16 -10.47 2.56 14.91
N LYS A 17 -9.90 3.25 13.93
CA LYS A 17 -10.31 3.09 12.53
C LYS A 17 -9.63 1.85 11.96
N ILE A 18 -10.42 0.93 11.43
CA ILE A 18 -9.95 -0.25 10.72
C ILE A 18 -9.71 0.13 9.26
N PHE A 19 -8.57 -0.29 8.71
CA PHE A 19 -8.21 -0.07 7.32
C PHE A 19 -7.97 -1.41 6.63
N TYR A 20 -8.54 -1.59 5.44
CA TYR A 20 -8.40 -2.79 4.63
C TYR A 20 -7.54 -2.49 3.42
N GLY A 21 -6.52 -3.32 3.18
CA GLY A 21 -5.58 -3.07 2.10
C GLY A 21 -4.59 -4.20 1.90
N ILE A 22 -3.70 -4.00 0.94
CA ILE A 22 -2.68 -4.97 0.57
C ILE A 22 -1.32 -4.40 0.99
N PRO A 23 -0.65 -4.97 2.00
CA PRO A 23 0.63 -4.48 2.48
C PRO A 23 1.83 -4.94 1.65
N HIS A 24 1.61 -5.81 0.66
CA HIS A 24 2.69 -6.37 -0.17
C HIS A 24 2.19 -6.65 -1.58
N CYS A 25 2.81 -6.03 -2.58
CA CYS A 25 2.42 -6.17 -3.98
C CYS A 25 3.61 -5.90 -4.91
N HIS A 26 3.78 -6.77 -5.91
CA HIS A 26 4.75 -6.58 -6.99
C HIS A 26 4.07 -6.01 -8.23
N THR A 27 4.82 -5.24 -8.99
CA THR A 27 4.41 -4.70 -10.30
C THR A 27 5.32 -5.24 -11.39
N SER A 28 5.07 -4.84 -12.64
CA SER A 28 5.92 -5.15 -13.78
C SER A 28 7.35 -4.59 -13.68
N ILE A 29 7.65 -3.78 -12.66
CA ILE A 29 9.01 -3.33 -12.37
C ILE A 29 9.89 -4.48 -11.84
N SER A 30 9.32 -5.41 -11.08
CA SER A 30 10.04 -6.62 -10.65
C SER A 30 9.44 -7.89 -11.27
N THR A 31 8.61 -8.62 -10.53
CA THR A 31 8.07 -9.94 -10.90
C THR A 31 6.55 -9.95 -11.04
N GLY A 32 5.88 -8.85 -10.72
CA GLY A 32 4.44 -8.72 -10.82
C GLY A 32 3.95 -8.49 -12.26
N ARG A 33 2.63 -8.51 -12.42
CA ARG A 33 1.95 -8.13 -13.67
C ARG A 33 1.28 -6.77 -13.48
N GLY A 34 1.20 -5.99 -14.55
CA GLY A 34 0.61 -4.65 -14.53
C GLY A 34 1.55 -3.58 -13.99
N THR A 35 1.29 -2.35 -14.38
CA THR A 35 2.03 -1.15 -14.00
C THR A 35 1.68 -0.71 -12.58
N VAL A 36 2.56 0.12 -12.01
CA VAL A 36 2.34 0.81 -10.72
C VAL A 36 0.98 1.50 -10.66
N LYS A 37 0.60 2.18 -11.76
CA LYS A 37 -0.67 2.89 -11.86
C LYS A 37 -1.86 1.92 -11.86
N GLU A 38 -1.80 0.85 -12.67
CA GLU A 38 -2.85 -0.15 -12.72
C GLU A 38 -3.05 -0.85 -11.36
N ALA A 39 -1.97 -1.13 -10.62
CA ALA A 39 -2.07 -1.70 -9.29
C ALA A 39 -2.84 -0.78 -8.31
N MET A 40 -2.52 0.51 -8.29
CA MET A 40 -3.24 1.48 -7.46
C MET A 40 -4.69 1.70 -7.90
N GLU A 41 -4.94 1.76 -9.21
CA GLU A 41 -6.30 1.87 -9.75
C GLU A 41 -7.14 0.64 -9.43
N HIS A 42 -6.55 -0.55 -9.49
CA HIS A 42 -7.21 -1.80 -9.14
C HIS A 42 -7.56 -1.83 -7.65
N ALA A 43 -6.62 -1.47 -6.77
CA ALA A 43 -6.86 -1.39 -5.33
C ALA A 43 -8.00 -0.41 -4.99
N LEU A 44 -7.98 0.79 -5.59
CA LEU A 44 -9.01 1.80 -5.40
C LEU A 44 -10.39 1.31 -5.89
N LYS A 45 -10.46 0.68 -7.07
CA LYS A 45 -11.70 0.12 -7.63
C LYS A 45 -12.29 -1.02 -6.80
N ASN A 46 -11.47 -1.72 -6.02
CA ASN A 46 -11.89 -2.77 -5.10
C ASN A 46 -12.08 -2.26 -3.67
N ASN A 47 -12.26 -0.94 -3.50
CA ASN A 47 -12.58 -0.30 -2.22
C ASN A 47 -11.54 -0.57 -1.11
N LEU A 48 -10.28 -0.77 -1.48
CA LEU A 48 -9.19 -0.83 -0.50
C LEU A 48 -8.87 0.58 -0.01
N ASP A 49 -8.53 0.69 1.27
CA ASP A 49 -8.06 1.93 1.88
C ASP A 49 -6.59 2.20 1.54
N TYR A 50 -5.79 1.14 1.36
CA TYR A 50 -4.37 1.27 1.07
C TYR A 50 -3.80 0.15 0.18
N LEU A 51 -2.68 0.49 -0.46
CA LEU A 51 -1.78 -0.43 -1.15
C LEU A 51 -0.33 -0.06 -0.85
N ILE A 52 0.49 -1.05 -0.52
CA ILE A 52 1.94 -0.89 -0.41
C ILE A 52 2.59 -1.69 -1.53
N ILE A 53 3.31 -1.00 -2.40
CA ILE A 53 4.05 -1.62 -3.50
C ILE A 53 5.46 -1.95 -2.99
N THR A 54 5.85 -3.20 -3.12
CA THR A 54 7.05 -3.80 -2.51
C THR A 54 7.88 -4.57 -3.54
N ASP A 55 8.08 -3.99 -4.72
CA ASP A 55 8.94 -4.57 -5.76
C ASP A 55 10.35 -4.92 -5.22
N HIS A 56 10.97 -5.96 -5.79
CA HIS A 56 12.28 -6.42 -5.33
C HIS A 56 13.37 -5.35 -5.48
N SER A 57 14.17 -5.16 -4.43
CA SER A 57 15.19 -4.09 -4.31
C SER A 57 16.17 -4.00 -5.48
N LEU A 58 16.59 -5.14 -6.04
CA LEU A 58 17.52 -5.23 -7.18
C LEU A 58 16.99 -4.53 -8.44
N TYR A 59 15.66 -4.54 -8.63
CA TYR A 59 15.03 -3.90 -9.79
C TYR A 59 14.82 -2.40 -9.55
N LEU A 60 14.55 -2.01 -8.31
CA LEU A 60 14.32 -0.63 -7.92
C LEU A 60 15.54 0.28 -8.13
N ASN A 61 16.74 -0.27 -8.02
CA ASN A 61 17.99 0.46 -8.25
C ASN A 61 18.35 0.62 -9.74
N LYS A 62 17.64 -0.07 -10.65
CA LYS A 62 17.89 0.07 -12.09
C LYS A 62 17.37 1.41 -12.61
N ASN A 63 17.98 1.88 -13.69
CA ASN A 63 17.57 3.09 -14.38
C ASN A 63 16.27 2.86 -15.16
N TYR A 64 15.25 3.67 -14.86
CA TYR A 64 14.04 3.80 -15.67
C TYR A 64 14.24 4.82 -16.80
N LYS A 65 14.94 5.92 -16.53
CA LYS A 65 15.42 6.92 -17.50
C LYS A 65 16.85 7.35 -17.12
N LYS A 66 17.52 8.12 -18.00
CA LYS A 66 18.96 8.48 -17.91
C LYS A 66 19.41 9.01 -16.52
N GLU A 67 18.50 9.55 -15.72
CA GLU A 67 18.79 10.11 -14.38
C GLU A 67 17.77 9.70 -13.32
N LYS A 68 17.02 8.62 -13.56
CA LYS A 68 15.90 8.26 -12.71
C LYS A 68 15.78 6.77 -12.48
N SER A 69 15.84 6.36 -11.21
CA SER A 69 15.64 4.97 -10.82
C SER A 69 14.16 4.58 -10.82
N TYR A 70 13.90 3.28 -10.89
CA TYR A 70 12.54 2.77 -10.71
C TYR A 70 11.97 3.12 -9.33
N TRP A 71 12.79 3.18 -8.28
CA TRP A 71 12.39 3.68 -6.96
C TRP A 71 11.80 5.10 -7.02
N GLN A 72 12.51 6.03 -7.66
CA GLN A 72 12.03 7.41 -7.81
C GLN A 72 10.76 7.47 -8.67
N PHE A 73 10.72 6.67 -9.74
CA PHE A 73 9.53 6.56 -10.58
C PHE A 73 8.29 6.12 -9.78
N GLN A 74 8.39 5.05 -9.00
CA GLN A 74 7.27 4.55 -8.19
C GLN A 74 6.77 5.59 -7.20
N LYS A 75 7.68 6.24 -6.46
CA LYS A 75 7.32 7.29 -5.50
C LYS A 75 6.56 8.43 -6.14
N GLU A 76 6.99 8.87 -7.33
CA GLU A 76 6.27 9.90 -8.06
C GLU A 76 4.88 9.45 -8.53
N GLN A 77 4.73 8.21 -8.98
CA GLN A 77 3.42 7.67 -9.36
C GLN A 77 2.48 7.63 -8.15
N ALA A 78 2.93 7.10 -7.01
CA ALA A 78 2.15 7.06 -5.78
C ALA A 78 1.75 8.47 -5.31
N ASN A 79 2.69 9.42 -5.30
CA ASN A 79 2.42 10.80 -4.93
C ASN A 79 1.40 11.47 -5.85
N LYS A 80 1.52 11.27 -7.18
CA LYS A 80 0.54 11.79 -8.16
C LYS A 80 -0.83 11.16 -7.96
N PHE A 81 -0.89 9.87 -7.65
CA PHE A 81 -2.13 9.15 -7.42
C PHE A 81 -2.84 9.64 -6.14
N MET A 82 -2.13 9.69 -5.01
CA MET A 82 -2.70 10.16 -3.73
C MET A 82 -3.17 11.62 -3.78
N LYS A 83 -2.50 12.49 -4.55
CA LYS A 83 -2.97 13.87 -4.79
C LYS A 83 -4.37 13.91 -5.41
N LYS A 84 -4.69 12.95 -6.29
CA LYS A 84 -6.01 12.81 -6.93
C LYS A 84 -7.01 12.06 -6.05
N HIS A 85 -6.52 11.10 -5.25
CA HIS A 85 -7.35 10.19 -4.46
C HIS A 85 -7.05 10.35 -2.96
N LYS A 86 -7.48 11.47 -2.36
CA LYS A 86 -7.12 11.86 -0.98
C LYS A 86 -7.54 10.88 0.13
N LYS A 87 -8.45 9.95 -0.14
CA LYS A 87 -8.92 8.93 0.82
C LYS A 87 -8.16 7.60 0.72
N PHE A 88 -7.27 7.46 -0.28
CA PHE A 88 -6.50 6.25 -0.53
C PHE A 88 -5.03 6.47 -0.17
N LEU A 89 -4.43 5.53 0.55
CA LEU A 89 -3.02 5.55 0.91
C LEU A 89 -2.22 4.62 -0.01
N SER A 90 -1.26 5.19 -0.76
CA SER A 90 -0.30 4.40 -1.54
C SER A 90 1.11 4.64 -1.01
N LEU A 91 1.76 3.57 -0.56
CA LEU A 91 3.14 3.63 -0.08
C LEU A 91 4.06 2.83 -0.99
N ILE A 92 5.29 3.30 -1.12
CA ILE A 92 6.36 2.59 -1.83
C ILE A 92 7.33 2.05 -0.78
N GLY A 93 7.46 0.73 -0.75
CA GLY A 93 8.47 -0.01 -0.01
C GLY A 93 9.26 -0.91 -0.97
N PHE A 94 10.01 -1.85 -0.41
CA PHE A 94 10.72 -2.86 -1.20
C PHE A 94 10.74 -4.18 -0.46
N GLU A 95 10.68 -5.27 -1.20
CA GLU A 95 11.03 -6.58 -0.68
C GLU A 95 12.53 -6.80 -0.83
N TYR A 96 13.22 -6.97 0.29
CA TYR A 96 14.62 -7.32 0.28
C TYR A 96 14.78 -8.81 -0.03
N LYS A 97 15.39 -9.12 -1.18
CA LYS A 97 15.70 -10.50 -1.57
C LYS A 97 17.20 -10.71 -1.45
N LEU A 98 17.63 -11.49 -0.47
CA LEU A 98 18.97 -12.08 -0.45
C LEU A 98 19.01 -13.16 -1.54
N HIS A 99 20.04 -13.15 -2.37
CA HIS A 99 20.23 -14.18 -3.39
C HIS A 99 20.28 -15.56 -2.72
N SER A 100 19.39 -16.47 -3.15
CA SER A 100 19.48 -17.92 -2.95
C SER A 100 20.16 -18.57 -4.14
#